data_AF-A0A3B8QCQ2-F1
#
_entry.id   AF-A0A3B8QCQ2-F1
#
_cell.length_a   1.000
_cell.length_b   1.000
_cell.length_c   1.000
_cell.angle_alpha   90.00
_cell.angle_beta   90.00
_cell.angle_gamma   90.00
#
_symmetry.space_group_name_H-M   'P 1'
#
loop_
_entity.id
_entity.type
_entity.pdbx_description
1 polymer ?
#
loop_
_entity_poly.entity_id
_entity_poly.type
_entity_poly.pdbx_seq_one_letter_code
_entity_poly.pdbx_strand_id
1 'polypeptide(L)' 'MRILLVAYFYEAAAGGGIIVARLLREQLQARGHTVDVLCLGGSPETQPDRMFRLELPTWMADRSDRVRQTLLFLN' A
#
# COMPACT_ATOMS: atom_id res chain seq x y z
N MET A 1 -14.62 3.20 11.81
CA MET A 1 -13.45 4.10 11.69
C MET A 1 -12.77 3.88 10.35
N ARG A 2 -12.27 4.94 9.71
CA ARG A 2 -11.55 4.85 8.43
C ARG A 2 -10.04 4.85 8.69
N ILE A 3 -9.32 3.93 8.07
CA ILE A 3 -7.87 3.73 8.23
C ILE A 3 -7.22 3.85 6.87
N LEU A 4 -6.19 4.69 6.76
CA LEU A 4 -5.31 4.70 5.61
C LEU A 4 -4.09 3.83 5.91
N LEU A 5 -4.03 2.64 5.31
CA LEU A 5 -2.87 1.79 5.36
C LEU A 5 -1.84 2.28 4.34
N VAL A 6 -0.81 2.96 4.83
CA VAL A 6 0.32 3.36 3.99
C VAL A 6 1.34 2.23 3.94
N ALA A 7 1.51 1.65 2.76
CA ALA A 7 2.36 0.50 2.54
C ALA A 7 3.30 0.79 1.36
N TYR A 8 4.49 1.30 1.67
CA TYR A 8 5.53 1.61 0.69
C TYR A 8 6.20 0.33 0.19
N PHE A 9 5.56 -0.35 -0.77
CA PHE A 9 6.13 -1.44 -1.53
C PHE A 9 5.88 -1.22 -3.02
N TYR A 10 6.77 -1.76 -3.86
CA TYR A 10 6.54 -1.83 -5.30
C TYR A 10 5.36 -2.78 -5.56
N GLU A 11 4.29 -2.26 -6.15
CA GLU A 11 3.14 -3.07 -6.49
C GLU A 11 3.57 -4.21 -7.45
N ALA A 12 3.57 -5.43 -6.96
CA ALA A 12 3.83 -6.65 -7.71
C ALA A 12 2.89 -7.74 -7.19
N ALA A 13 2.24 -8.49 -8.08
CA ALA A 13 1.19 -9.46 -7.74
C ALA A 13 1.60 -10.46 -6.65
N ALA A 14 2.86 -10.91 -6.70
CA ALA A 14 3.47 -11.86 -5.78
C ALA A 14 4.50 -11.21 -4.83
N GLY A 15 4.53 -9.88 -4.75
CA GLY A 15 5.45 -9.16 -3.86
C GLY A 15 5.10 -9.36 -2.38
N GLY A 16 6.09 -9.56 -1.51
CA GLY A 16 5.82 -9.72 -0.07
C GLY A 16 5.05 -8.54 0.54
N GLY A 17 5.29 -7.32 0.06
CA GLY A 17 4.60 -6.11 0.50
C GLY A 17 3.09 -6.13 0.20
N ILE A 18 2.67 -6.61 -0.98
CA ILE A 18 1.25 -6.66 -1.32
C ILE A 18 0.52 -7.71 -0.48
N ILE A 19 1.18 -8.84 -0.21
CA ILE A 19 0.62 -9.91 0.62
C ILE A 19 0.37 -9.39 2.04
N VAL A 20 1.37 -8.74 2.64
CA VAL A 20 1.24 -8.16 3.99
C VAL A 20 0.13 -7.10 4.04
N ALA A 21 0.07 -6.21 3.04
CA ALA A 21 -0.97 -5.18 2.99
C ALA A 21 -2.38 -5.77 2.85
N ARG A 22 -2.55 -6.84 2.04
CA ARG A 22 -3.82 -7.56 1.90
C ARG A 22 -4.24 -8.21 3.22
N LEU A 23 -3.33 -8.95 3.86
CA LEU A 23 -3.61 -9.61 5.14
C LEU A 23 -3.99 -8.61 6.23
N LEU A 24 -3.26 -7.49 6.34
CA LEU A 24 -3.56 -6.47 7.33
C LEU A 24 -4.91 -5.78 7.05
N ARG A 25 -5.20 -5.51 5.77
CA ARG A 25 -6.49 -4.95 5.35
C ARG A 25 -7.65 -5.86 5.74
N GLU A 26 -7.55 -7.15 5.43
CA GLU A 26 -8.57 -8.16 5.79
C GLU A 26 -8.81 -8.20 7.30
N GLN A 27 -7.74 -8.20 8.09
CA GLN A 27 -7.79 -8.21 9.55
C GLN A 27 -8.48 -6.97 10.13
N LEU A 28 -8.24 -5.79 9.56
CA LEU A 28 -8.85 -4.54 10.00
C LEU A 28 -10.32 -4.44 9.53
N GLN A 29 -10.61 -4.88 8.31
CA GLN A 29 -11.99 -4.94 7.80
C GLN A 29 -12.87 -5.90 8.62
N ALA A 30 -12.33 -7.05 9.04
CA ALA A 30 -13.01 -7.98 9.93
C ALA A 30 -13.37 -7.36 11.30
N ARG A 31 -12.70 -6.28 11.70
CA ARG A 31 -12.98 -5.50 12.91
C ARG A 31 -13.94 -4.32 12.67
N GLY A 32 -14.55 -4.23 11.47
CA GLY A 32 -15.49 -3.17 11.12
C GLY A 32 -14.82 -1.86 10.67
N HIS A 33 -13.53 -1.87 10.36
CA HIS A 33 -12.86 -0.70 9.81
C HIS A 33 -13.02 -0.60 8.30
N THR A 34 -13.16 0.63 7.80
CA THR A 34 -12.95 0.91 6.38
C THR A 34 -11.47 1.15 6.16
N VAL A 35 -10.84 0.41 5.25
CA VAL A 35 -9.40 0.47 5.03
C VAL A 35 -9.11 0.84 3.58
N ASP A 36 -8.36 1.93 3.39
CA ASP A 36 -7.76 2.30 2.11
C ASP A 36 -6.28 1.93 2.14
N VAL A 37 -5.70 1.54 1.01
CA VAL A 37 -4.26 1.21 0.92
C VAL A 37 -3.57 2.21 0.01
N LEU A 38 -2.46 2.81 0.45
CA LEU A 38 -1.59 3.62 -0.39
C LEU A 38 -0.27 2.87 -0.62
N CYS A 39 0.06 2.55 -1.88
CA CYS A 39 1.30 1.89 -2.26
C CYS A 39 2.10 2.67 -3.31
N LEU A 40 3.34 2.25 -3.58
CA LEU A 40 4.08 2.78 -4.74
C LEU A 40 3.55 2.10 -6.00
N GLY A 41 3.20 2.91 -7.01
CA GLY A 41 2.75 2.40 -8.31
C GLY A 41 3.86 1.59 -8.98
N GLY A 42 3.51 0.45 -9.57
CA GLY A 42 4.50 -0.43 -10.21
C GLY A 42 3.92 -1.61 -11.00
N SER A 43 2.71 -2.08 -10.66
CA SER A 43 2.05 -3.14 -11.44
C SER A 43 1.07 -2.53 -12.44
N PRO A 44 1.03 -3.02 -13.69
CA PRO A 44 -0.05 -2.71 -14.62
C PRO A 44 -1.38 -3.39 -14.26
N GLU A 45 -1.37 -4.35 -13.34
CA GLU A 45 -2.56 -5.12 -12.96
C GLU A 45 -3.58 -4.28 -12.19
N THR A 46 -4.88 -4.57 -12.37
CA THR A 46 -5.95 -3.96 -11.59
C THR A 46 -5.93 -4.52 -10.17
N GLN A 47 -5.84 -3.64 -9.17
CA GLN A 47 -5.90 -4.02 -7.76
C GLN A 47 -7.32 -3.90 -7.20
N PRO A 48 -7.60 -4.53 -6.04
CA PRO A 48 -8.91 -4.46 -5.42
C PRO A 48 -9.30 -3.03 -5.05
N ASP A 49 -10.60 -2.79 -4.91
CA ASP A 49 -11.15 -1.49 -4.52
C ASP A 49 -10.40 -0.86 -3.35
N ARG A 50 -10.19 0.47 -3.44
CA ARG A 50 -9.54 1.33 -2.44
C ARG A 50 -8.02 1.16 -2.31
N MET A 51 -7.35 0.86 -3.42
CA MET A 51 -5.89 0.94 -3.53
C MET A 51 -5.48 2.20 -4.30
N PHE A 52 -4.72 3.07 -3.65
CA PHE A 52 -4.17 4.29 -4.18
C PHE A 52 -2.71 4.06 -4.55
N ARG A 53 -2.30 4.57 -5.70
CA ARG A 53 -0.93 4.49 -6.21
C ARG A 53 -0.26 5.83 -6.05
N LEU A 54 0.89 5.83 -5.39
CA LEU A 54 1.81 6.94 -5.41
C LEU A 54 2.77 6.74 -6.59
N GLU A 55 2.67 7.60 -7.60
CA GLU A 55 3.66 7.66 -8.67
C GLU A 55 4.94 8.30 -8.13
N LEU A 56 6.05 7.59 -8.25
CA LEU A 56 7.35 8.16 -7.90
C LEU A 56 7.78 9.15 -8.97
N PRO A 57 8.20 10.38 -8.60
CA PRO A 57 8.88 11.28 -9.52
C PRO A 57 10.09 10.60 -10.15
N THR A 58 10.36 10.90 -11.42
CA THR A 58 11.44 10.27 -12.21
C THR A 58 12.82 10.40 -11.57
N TRP A 59 13.09 11.49 -10.85
CA TRP A 59 14.34 11.70 -10.11
C TRP A 59 14.53 10.79 -8.87
N MET A 60 13.48 10.08 -8.45
CA MET A 60 13.50 9.10 -7.35
C MET A 60 13.51 7.64 -7.83
N ALA A 61 13.32 7.37 -9.13
CA ALA A 61 13.12 6.01 -9.65
C ALA A 61 14.28 5.05 -9.30
N ASP A 62 15.52 5.53 -9.33
CA ASP A 62 16.73 4.75 -9.01
C ASP A 62 17.01 4.62 -7.50
N ARG A 63 16.17 5.20 -6.64
CA ARG A 63 16.32 5.23 -5.18
C ARG A 63 15.13 4.61 -4.45
N SER A 64 14.43 3.68 -5.11
CA SER A 64 13.26 2.98 -4.56
C SER A 64 13.55 2.25 -3.24
N ASP A 65 14.81 1.86 -3.01
CA ASP A 65 15.35 1.29 -1.77
C ASP A 65 15.35 2.28 -0.59
N ARG A 66 15.31 3.59 -0.86
CA ARG A 66 15.30 4.65 0.17
C ARG A 66 13.91 4.99 0.69
N VAL A 67 12.85 4.50 0.06
CA VAL A 67 11.48 4.77 0.51
C VAL A 67 11.11 3.77 1.61
N ARG A 68 11.53 4.09 2.84
CA ARG A 68 11.31 3.23 4.01
C ARG A 68 9.86 3.31 4.51
N GLN A 69 9.35 2.14 4.88
CA GLN A 69 7.99 1.87 5.34
C GLN A 69 7.57 2.78 6.50
N THR A 70 6.36 3.34 6.46
CA THR A 70 5.75 4.02 7.61
C THR A 70 4.28 3.63 7.68
N LEU A 71 3.88 2.96 8.76
CA LEU A 71 2.47 2.73 9.11
C LEU A 71 1.97 3.96 9.85
N LEU A 72 1.11 4.76 9.22
CA LEU A 72 0.49 5.91 9.88
C LEU A 72 -0.93 5.53 10.30
N PHE A 73 -1.16 5.53 11.62
CA PHE A 73 -2.49 5.46 12.19
C PHE A 73 -2.93 6.90 12.51
N LEU A 74 -4.01 7.35 11.89
CA LEU A 74 -4.70 8.59 12.28
C LEU A 74 -6.02 8.18 12.91
N ASN A 75 -6.22 8.59 14.16
CA ASN A 75 -7.48 8.47 14.91
C ASN A 75 -8.40 9.65 14.59
#